data_AF-A0A5C8TCZ8-F1
#
_entry.id   AF-A0A5C8TCZ8-F1
#
_cell.length_a   1.000
_cell.length_b   1.000
_cell.length_c   1.000
_cell.angle_alpha   90.00
_cell.angle_beta   90.00
_cell.angle_gamma   90.00
#
_symmetry.space_group_name_H-M   'P 1'
#
loop_
_entity.id
_entity.type
_entity.pdbx_description
1 polymer ?
#
loop_
_entity_poly.entity_id
_entity_poly.type
_entity_poly.pdbx_seq_one_letter_code
_entity_poly.pdbx_strand_id
1 'polypeptide(L)' 'MIDQSCDEDLDLEPYDTVRGIFTEGGELYPGSGFKQKSHTQIAVRNPRCIRGLFIPVSEPI' A
#
# COMPACT_ATOMS: atom_id res chain seq x y z
N MET A 1 -3.18 -23.70 -7.92
CA MET A 1 -2.06 -24.07 -7.02
C MET A 1 -1.55 -22.80 -6.36
N ILE A 2 -2.20 -22.39 -5.26
CA ILE A 2 -1.71 -21.38 -4.32
C ILE A 2 -2.09 -21.88 -2.92
N ASP A 3 -1.67 -23.09 -2.59
CA ASP A 3 -1.96 -23.71 -1.30
C ASP A 3 -0.77 -24.51 -0.79
N GLN A 4 0.40 -23.87 -0.81
CA GLN A 4 1.56 -24.44 -0.14
C GLN A 4 2.45 -23.31 0.35
N SER A 5 1.97 -22.59 1.37
CA SER A 5 2.85 -21.84 2.24
C SER A 5 3.22 -22.74 3.40
N CYS A 6 4.52 -22.94 3.59
CA CYS A 6 5.10 -23.72 4.65
C CYS A 6 4.58 -23.24 6.02
N ASP A 7 3.92 -24.15 6.75
CA ASP A 7 3.59 -24.01 8.16
C ASP A 7 4.86 -24.20 9.01
N GLU A 8 5.87 -23.34 8.82
CA GLU A 8 6.83 -23.10 9.88
C GLU A 8 6.36 -21.82 10.58
N ASP A 9 5.88 -21.96 11.81
CA ASP A 9 5.52 -20.87 12.72
C ASP A 9 6.76 -19.98 12.97
N LEU A 10 7.15 -19.20 11.97
CA LEU A 10 8.10 -18.13 12.13
C LEU A 10 7.39 -17.09 13.00
N ASP A 11 7.86 -16.94 14.23
CA ASP A 11 7.43 -15.95 15.21
C ASP A 11 7.85 -14.55 14.72
N LEU A 12 7.28 -14.12 13.59
CA LEU A 12 7.61 -12.88 12.91
C LEU A 12 6.95 -11.73 13.66
N GLU A 13 7.74 -10.69 13.91
CA GLU A 13 7.21 -9.46 14.47
C GLU A 13 6.09 -8.89 13.58
N PRO A 14 4.93 -8.51 14.15
CA PRO A 14 3.85 -7.93 13.38
C PRO A 14 4.26 -6.60 12.72
N TYR A 15 3.93 -6.43 11.44
CA TYR A 15 4.13 -5.14 10.76
C TYR A 15 3.25 -4.03 11.35
N ASP A 16 3.84 -2.87 11.62
CA ASP A 16 3.12 -1.67 12.08
C ASP A 16 2.35 -0.96 10.95
N THR A 17 2.84 -1.03 9.73
CA THR A 17 2.25 -0.40 8.54
C THR A 17 2.52 -1.27 7.32
N VAL A 18 1.50 -1.46 6.48
CA VAL A 18 1.64 -2.15 5.20
C VAL A 18 1.38 -1.18 4.04
N ARG A 19 2.13 -1.35 2.96
CA ARG A 19 1.97 -0.60 1.71
C ARG A 19 1.63 -1.58 0.59
N GLY A 20 0.48 -1.39 -0.04
CA GLY A 20 0.04 -2.15 -1.21
C GLY A 20 0.08 -1.28 -2.47
N ILE A 21 0.33 -1.92 -3.61
CA ILE A 21 0.10 -1.31 -4.92
C ILE A 21 -1.17 -1.91 -5.52
N PHE A 22 -2.03 -1.04 -6.04
CA PHE A 22 -3.24 -1.40 -6.76
C PHE A 22 -3.22 -0.67 -8.10
N THR A 23 -3.25 -1.41 -9.20
CA THR A 23 -3.18 -0.83 -10.54
C THR A 23 -4.46 -1.05 -11.31
N GLU A 24 -4.95 -0.02 -11.99
CA GLU A 24 -6.13 -0.07 -12.85
C GLU A 24 -5.80 0.37 -14.28
N GLY A 25 -6.62 -0.11 -15.22
CA GLY A 25 -6.50 0.20 -16.63
C GLY A 25 -5.42 -0.62 -17.35
N GLY A 26 -5.23 -0.31 -18.63
CA GLY A 26 -4.25 -0.95 -19.49
C GLY A 26 -2.83 -0.44 -19.24
N GLU A 27 -1.91 -0.84 -20.12
CA GLU A 27 -0.59 -0.21 -20.18
C GLU A 27 -0.72 1.28 -20.50
N LEU A 28 0.08 2.10 -19.83
CA LEU A 28 0.17 3.52 -20.13
C LEU A 28 1.03 3.75 -21.39
N TYR A 29 2.10 2.96 -21.54
CA TYR A 29 2.93 2.89 -22.74
C TYR A 29 3.28 1.44 -23.08
N PRO A 30 3.29 1.07 -24.37
CA PRO A 30 3.58 -0.30 -24.78
C PRO A 30 4.88 -0.85 -24.20
N GLY A 31 4.80 -1.96 -23.48
CA GLY A 31 5.95 -2.68 -22.93
C GLY A 31 6.63 -2.01 -21.73
N SER A 32 6.09 -0.90 -21.21
CA SER A 32 6.72 -0.13 -20.13
C SER A 32 6.47 -0.68 -18.72
N GLY A 33 5.49 -1.58 -18.56
CA GLY A 33 5.02 -2.03 -17.26
C GLY A 33 4.20 -0.99 -16.47
N PHE A 34 4.17 0.27 -16.89
CA PHE A 34 3.31 1.30 -16.29
C PHE A 34 1.85 1.05 -16.63
N LYS A 35 0.98 1.22 -15.63
CA LYS A 35 -0.48 1.17 -15.78
C LYS A 35 -1.06 2.58 -15.75
N GLN A 36 -2.18 2.77 -16.46
CA GLN A 36 -2.82 4.09 -16.60
C GLN A 36 -3.15 4.74 -15.25
N LYS A 37 -3.55 3.94 -14.26
CA LYS A 37 -3.73 4.40 -12.89
C LYS A 37 -3.01 3.44 -11.96
N SER A 38 -2.10 3.98 -11.15
CA SER A 38 -1.39 3.23 -10.12
C SER A 38 -1.68 3.88 -8.78
N HIS A 39 -2.35 3.16 -7.92
CA HIS A 39 -2.73 3.59 -6.58
C HIS A 39 -1.79 2.92 -5.58
N THR A 40 -1.16 3.72 -4.72
CA THR A 40 -0.54 3.20 -3.51
C THR A 40 -1.56 3.28 -2.38
N GLN A 41 -1.77 2.17 -1.68
CA GLN A 41 -2.58 2.10 -0.49
C GLN A 41 -1.67 1.88 0.71
N ILE A 42 -1.98 2.55 1.81
CA ILE A 42 -1.25 2.42 3.07
C ILE A 42 -2.26 2.09 4.16
N ALA A 43 -2.01 1.03 4.91
CA ALA A 43 -2.78 0.70 6.11
C ALA A 43 -1.85 0.72 7.33
N VAL A 44 -2.10 1.66 8.22
CA VAL A 44 -1.37 1.81 9.49
C VAL A 44 -2.09 1.01 10.56
N ARG A 45 -1.48 -0.08 11.03
CA ARG A 45 -2.04 -0.99 12.06
C ARG A 45 -1.75 -0.49 13.46
N ASN A 46 -0.59 0.13 13.67
CA ASN A 46 -0.18 0.69 14.95
C ASN A 46 -0.43 2.22 14.98
N PRO A 47 -1.39 2.71 15.77
CA PRO A 47 -1.74 4.12 15.84
C PRO A 47 -0.59 5.02 16.32
N ARG A 48 0.42 4.48 17.02
CA ARG A 48 1.60 5.25 17.45
C ARG A 48 2.44 5.76 16.27
N CYS A 49 2.30 5.14 15.10
CA CYS A 49 2.94 5.58 13.86
C CYS A 49 2.26 6.82 13.25
N ILE A 50 1.05 7.21 13.71
CA ILE A 50 0.32 8.38 13.23
C ILE A 50 0.84 9.62 13.97
N ARG A 51 1.63 10.45 13.28
CA ARG A 51 2.27 11.64 13.88
C ARG A 51 1.36 12.87 13.95
N GLY A 52 0.32 12.91 13.14
CA GLY A 52 -0.63 14.02 13.08
C GLY A 52 -1.64 13.82 11.97
N LEU A 53 -2.78 14.49 12.10
CA LEU A 53 -3.81 14.58 11.07
C LEU A 53 -3.84 16.00 10.54
N PHE A 54 -3.68 16.16 9.24
CA PHE A 54 -3.72 17.46 8.58
C PHE A 54 -4.95 17.51 7.68
N ILE A 55 -5.80 18.51 7.92
CA ILE A 55 -6.97 18.78 7.07
C ILE A 55 -6.51 19.74 5.97
N PRO A 56 -6.78 19.44 4.68
CA PRO A 56 -6.46 20.36 3.60
C PRO A 56 -7.12 21.72 3.84
N VAL A 57 -6.36 22.80 3.73
CA VAL A 57 -6.92 24.16 3.73
C VAL A 57 -7.70 24.35 2.43
N SER A 58 -8.95 24.81 2.55
CA SER A 58 -9.85 24.98 1.40
C SER A 58 -9.42 26.12 0.47
N GLU A 59 -8.72 27.13 1.00
CA GLU A 59 -8.13 28.23 0.22
C GLU A 59 -6.70 28.55 0.71
N PRO A 60 -5.79 28.97 -0.19
CA PRO A 60 -4.45 29.43 0.18
C PRO A 60 -4.52 30.79 0.88
N ILE A 61 -3.69 30.98 1.92
CA ILE A 61 -3.51 32.24 2.66
C ILE A 61 -2.69 33.22 1.83
#